data_AF-A0A382WEH4-F1
#
_entry.id   AF-A0A382WEH4-F1
#
_cell.length_a   1.000
_cell.length_b   1.000
_cell.length_c   1.000
_cell.angle_alpha   90.00
_cell.angle_beta   90.00
_cell.angle_gamma   90.00
#
_symmetry.space_group_name_H-M   'P 1'
#
loop_
_entity.id
_entity.type
_entity.pdbx_description
1 polymer ?
#
loop_
_entity_poly.entity_id
_entity_poly.type
_entity_poly.pdbx_seq_one_letter_code
_entity_poly.pdbx_strand_id
1 'polypeptide(L)'
;FLQQTPDDSDRIIGVLQPSGSAATVRNVAINGIMANCRPEYMPILVAIAEILCDPKYGVEHSGDTTGGDALIILNGPIIKNLEFNCAGAALRDGYRANTSVGRFLRLYQRNVAGIRPDGADKVTFGHTWRVVLAENESEAQNIGWLPFSADQGFESGENVVTLGRFTSGGGIGSIFGNDPEEIARYLADGLVRHTSWELVFTVGFAPGTYRPLLVVSPLVAKTLMRGGMSKKDLRENLFDYARMPASKFETYVGLWTNFLPGRPTLRQLVDDGTAAAH
;
A
#
# COMPACT_ATOMS: atom_id res chain seq x y z
N PHE A 1 -13.20 20.77 -13.99
CA PHE A 1 -13.19 19.37 -13.51
C PHE A 1 -13.78 18.44 -14.55
N LEU A 2 -15.09 18.47 -14.83
CA LEU A 2 -15.72 17.52 -15.77
C LEU A 2 -15.15 17.58 -17.20
N GLN A 3 -14.62 18.72 -17.64
CA GLN A 3 -13.91 18.85 -18.92
C GLN A 3 -12.56 18.11 -18.99
N GLN A 4 -12.06 17.58 -17.87
CA GLN A 4 -10.77 16.88 -17.78
C GLN A 4 -10.91 15.35 -17.84
N THR A 5 -12.11 14.87 -18.18
CA THR A 5 -12.39 13.47 -18.51
C THR A 5 -13.31 13.42 -19.73
N PRO A 6 -13.20 12.41 -20.61
CA PRO A 6 -14.16 12.19 -21.69
C PRO A 6 -15.50 11.61 -21.21
N ASP A 7 -15.60 11.17 -19.95
CA ASP A 7 -16.80 10.54 -19.41
C ASP A 7 -17.96 11.53 -19.21
N ASP A 8 -19.19 11.04 -19.40
CA ASP A 8 -20.40 11.77 -19.01
C ASP A 8 -20.44 11.99 -17.49
N SER A 9 -20.89 13.17 -17.06
CA SER A 9 -20.93 13.52 -15.63
C SER A 9 -21.83 12.61 -14.79
N ASP A 10 -22.90 12.06 -15.38
CA ASP A 10 -23.85 11.16 -14.76
C ASP A 10 -23.48 9.68 -14.96
N ARG A 11 -22.36 9.38 -15.64
CA ARG A 11 -21.85 8.01 -15.74
C ARG A 11 -21.64 7.45 -14.33
N ILE A 12 -22.30 6.32 -14.08
CA ILE A 12 -22.08 5.49 -12.90
C ILE A 12 -20.84 4.64 -13.15
N ILE A 13 -19.81 4.84 -12.33
CA ILE A 13 -18.57 4.07 -12.34
C ILE A 13 -18.81 2.69 -11.69
N GLY A 14 -19.57 2.67 -10.61
CA GLY A 14 -19.90 1.46 -9.86
C GLY A 14 -20.67 1.78 -8.59
N VAL A 15 -20.74 0.82 -7.68
CA VAL A 15 -21.43 0.96 -6.39
C VAL A 15 -20.41 0.77 -5.27
N LEU A 16 -20.38 1.72 -4.33
CA LEU A 16 -19.46 1.69 -3.21
C LEU A 16 -20.13 1.08 -1.98
N GLN A 17 -19.44 0.11 -1.38
CA GLN A 17 -19.85 -0.49 -0.10
C GLN A 17 -19.18 0.25 1.07
N PRO A 18 -19.79 0.24 2.28
CA PRO A 18 -21.05 -0.42 2.63
C PRO A 18 -22.30 0.46 2.42
N SER A 19 -22.17 1.69 1.93
CA SER A 19 -23.33 2.59 1.76
C SER A 19 -24.32 2.14 0.68
N GLY A 20 -23.84 1.41 -0.34
CA GLY A 20 -24.62 1.11 -1.54
C GLY A 20 -24.79 2.31 -2.47
N SER A 21 -24.05 3.41 -2.22
CA SER A 21 -24.11 4.62 -3.05
C SER A 21 -23.47 4.39 -4.41
N ALA A 22 -24.06 4.95 -5.46
CA ALA A 22 -23.43 5.01 -6.77
C ALA A 22 -22.19 5.94 -6.75
N ALA A 23 -21.05 5.44 -7.22
CA ALA A 23 -19.92 6.27 -7.62
C ALA A 23 -20.21 6.87 -8.99
N THR A 24 -20.25 8.19 -9.10
CA THR A 24 -20.47 8.89 -10.38
C THR A 24 -19.34 9.84 -10.67
N VAL A 25 -19.06 10.10 -11.94
CA VAL A 25 -18.04 11.08 -12.34
C VAL A 25 -18.28 12.44 -11.70
N ARG A 26 -19.55 12.85 -11.57
CA ARG A 26 -19.95 14.06 -10.84
C ARG A 26 -19.55 14.04 -9.37
N ASN A 27 -19.85 12.96 -8.63
CA ASN A 27 -19.51 12.93 -7.20
C ASN A 27 -18.01 12.76 -6.95
N VAL A 28 -17.26 12.15 -7.88
CA VAL A 28 -15.79 12.17 -7.89
C VAL A 28 -15.28 13.60 -8.03
N ALA A 29 -15.79 14.37 -9.01
CA ALA A 29 -15.38 15.75 -9.22
C ALA A 29 -15.68 16.66 -8.02
N ILE A 30 -16.88 16.53 -7.42
CA ILE A 30 -17.27 17.29 -6.23
C ILE A 30 -16.31 17.01 -5.06
N ASN A 31 -16.02 15.73 -4.79
CA ASN A 31 -15.11 15.37 -3.71
C ASN A 31 -13.67 15.80 -4.01
N GLY A 32 -13.24 15.78 -5.29
CA GLY A 32 -11.95 16.33 -5.72
C GLY A 32 -11.83 17.82 -5.40
N ILE A 33 -12.87 18.61 -5.70
CA ILE A 33 -12.92 20.04 -5.35
C ILE A 33 -12.82 20.23 -3.84
N MET A 34 -13.60 19.48 -3.05
CA MET A 34 -13.57 19.55 -1.59
C MET A 34 -12.19 19.17 -0.99
N ALA A 35 -11.46 18.28 -1.66
CA ALA A 35 -10.12 17.88 -1.28
C ALA A 35 -9.03 18.87 -1.70
N ASN A 36 -9.39 19.97 -2.37
CA ASN A 36 -8.48 20.95 -2.98
C ASN A 36 -7.63 20.39 -4.13
N CYS A 37 -8.14 19.36 -4.82
CA CYS A 37 -7.53 18.88 -6.07
C CYS A 37 -7.59 19.97 -7.15
N ARG A 38 -6.69 19.88 -8.12
CA ARG A 38 -6.81 20.62 -9.37
C ARG A 38 -7.70 19.85 -10.35
N PRO A 39 -8.42 20.52 -11.26
CA PRO A 39 -9.19 19.86 -12.32
C PRO A 39 -8.40 18.79 -13.09
N GLU A 40 -7.13 19.06 -13.37
CA GLU A 40 -6.23 18.22 -14.16
C GLU A 40 -5.92 16.87 -13.48
N TYR A 41 -6.23 16.72 -12.19
CA TYR A 41 -6.09 15.45 -11.46
C TYR A 41 -7.24 14.50 -11.73
N MET A 42 -8.30 14.94 -12.43
CA MET A 42 -9.53 14.19 -12.61
C MET A 42 -9.33 12.76 -13.15
N PRO A 43 -8.44 12.48 -14.14
CA PRO A 43 -8.18 11.11 -14.58
C PRO A 43 -7.71 10.18 -13.44
N ILE A 44 -6.87 10.69 -12.53
CA ILE A 44 -6.41 9.94 -11.35
C ILE A 44 -7.58 9.71 -10.38
N LEU A 45 -8.43 10.73 -10.17
CA LEU A 45 -9.57 10.60 -9.26
C LEU A 45 -10.61 9.59 -9.75
N VAL A 46 -10.85 9.54 -11.07
CA VAL A 46 -11.72 8.53 -11.69
C VAL A 46 -11.12 7.14 -11.51
N ALA A 47 -9.82 6.95 -11.82
CA ALA A 47 -9.14 5.67 -11.63
C ALA A 47 -9.19 5.18 -10.17
N ILE A 48 -9.03 6.09 -9.19
CA ILE A 48 -9.21 5.76 -7.77
C ILE A 48 -10.64 5.28 -7.50
N ALA A 49 -11.66 5.97 -8.03
CA ALA A 49 -13.06 5.58 -7.85
C ALA A 49 -13.37 4.22 -8.50
N GLU A 50 -12.79 3.92 -9.67
CA GLU A 50 -12.88 2.61 -10.32
C GLU A 50 -12.30 1.50 -9.44
N ILE A 51 -11.11 1.70 -8.87
CA ILE A 51 -10.49 0.72 -7.96
C ILE A 51 -11.35 0.52 -6.71
N LEU A 52 -11.91 1.60 -6.13
CA LEU A 52 -12.79 1.49 -4.97
C LEU A 52 -14.10 0.75 -5.27
N CYS A 53 -14.56 0.76 -6.52
CA CYS A 53 -15.73 0.00 -6.96
C CYS A 53 -15.40 -1.47 -7.30
N ASP A 54 -14.12 -1.83 -7.46
CA ASP A 54 -13.72 -3.21 -7.71
C ASP A 54 -13.84 -4.04 -6.41
N PRO A 55 -14.67 -5.09 -6.37
CA PRO A 55 -14.78 -5.98 -5.22
C PRO A 55 -13.45 -6.60 -4.79
N LYS A 56 -12.46 -6.73 -5.69
CA LYS A 56 -11.12 -7.21 -5.33
C LYS A 56 -10.38 -6.28 -4.38
N TYR A 57 -10.67 -4.98 -4.40
CA TYR A 57 -10.13 -4.04 -3.42
C TYR A 57 -10.83 -4.18 -2.06
N GLY A 58 -12.16 -4.30 -2.08
CA GLY A 58 -13.02 -4.44 -0.90
C GLY A 58 -13.07 -3.15 -0.07
N VAL A 59 -13.68 -2.09 -0.61
CA VAL A 59 -13.74 -0.76 0.01
C VAL A 59 -14.45 -0.75 1.36
N GLU A 60 -15.41 -1.64 1.57
CA GLU A 60 -16.12 -1.84 2.83
C GLU A 60 -15.20 -2.17 4.01
N HIS A 61 -14.01 -2.70 3.73
CA HIS A 61 -13.01 -3.01 4.74
C HIS A 61 -12.09 -1.82 5.05
N SER A 62 -12.32 -0.64 4.46
CA SER A 62 -11.49 0.56 4.69
C SER A 62 -11.79 1.29 6.01
N GLY A 63 -12.72 0.75 6.81
CA GLY A 63 -13.05 1.21 8.15
C GLY A 63 -12.90 0.11 9.19
N ASP A 64 -12.03 -0.88 8.94
CA ASP A 64 -11.84 -1.99 9.87
C ASP A 64 -11.26 -1.54 11.22
N THR A 65 -11.39 -2.41 12.22
CA THR A 65 -10.92 -2.14 13.59
C THR A 65 -9.40 -2.08 13.71
N THR A 66 -8.67 -2.59 12.71
CA THR A 66 -7.20 -2.65 12.72
C THR A 66 -6.56 -1.33 12.29
N GLY A 67 -7.35 -0.43 11.68
CA GLY A 67 -6.90 0.90 11.30
C GLY A 67 -6.05 0.93 10.05
N GLY A 68 -6.26 -0.03 9.14
CA GLY A 68 -5.62 -0.04 7.84
C GLY A 68 -6.01 1.18 7.00
N ASP A 69 -5.01 1.93 6.53
CA ASP A 69 -5.19 3.07 5.65
C ASP A 69 -4.65 2.79 4.26
N ALA A 70 -5.38 3.24 3.25
CA ALA A 70 -5.00 3.08 1.86
C ALA A 70 -3.87 4.03 1.46
N LEU A 71 -2.85 3.49 0.79
CA LEU A 71 -1.80 4.24 0.12
C LEU A 71 -2.03 4.19 -1.39
N ILE A 72 -1.94 5.37 -2.02
CA ILE A 72 -1.91 5.50 -3.47
C ILE A 72 -0.46 5.45 -3.91
N ILE A 73 -0.12 4.51 -4.79
CA ILE A 73 1.16 4.48 -5.50
C ILE A 73 0.88 4.93 -6.93
N LEU A 74 1.62 5.96 -7.37
CA LEU A 74 1.46 6.56 -8.69
C LEU A 74 2.72 6.34 -9.51
N ASN A 75 2.53 5.87 -10.73
CA ASN A 75 3.54 5.60 -11.75
C ASN A 75 3.22 6.36 -13.04
N GLY A 76 4.25 6.56 -13.86
CA GLY A 76 4.16 7.12 -15.21
C GLY A 76 4.47 8.61 -15.35
N PRO A 77 4.49 9.12 -16.60
CA PRO A 77 4.80 10.51 -16.91
C PRO A 77 3.85 11.53 -16.27
N ILE A 78 2.65 11.10 -15.86
CA ILE A 78 1.67 11.93 -15.16
C ILE A 78 2.22 12.55 -13.87
N ILE A 79 3.20 11.91 -13.22
CA ILE A 79 3.89 12.42 -12.04
C ILE A 79 4.50 13.79 -12.35
N LYS A 80 5.27 13.89 -13.44
CA LYS A 80 5.92 15.14 -13.85
C LYS A 80 4.90 16.12 -14.42
N ASN A 81 3.97 15.65 -15.25
CA ASN A 81 2.99 16.50 -15.91
C ASN A 81 2.05 17.22 -14.93
N LEU A 82 1.75 16.58 -13.79
CA LEU A 82 0.83 17.09 -12.77
C LEU A 82 1.54 17.54 -11.48
N GLU A 83 2.87 17.63 -11.52
CA GLU A 83 3.71 18.18 -10.45
C GLU A 83 3.59 17.41 -9.11
N PHE A 84 3.51 16.08 -9.18
CA PHE A 84 3.65 15.24 -8.00
C PHE A 84 5.10 15.20 -7.54
N ASN A 85 5.31 15.38 -6.22
CA ASN A 85 6.61 15.20 -5.62
C ASN A 85 6.93 13.70 -5.53
N CYS A 86 8.11 13.33 -6.01
CA CYS A 86 8.70 12.00 -5.92
C CYS A 86 10.12 12.03 -5.31
N ALA A 87 10.51 13.15 -4.68
CA ALA A 87 11.87 13.36 -4.18
C ALA A 87 11.91 13.51 -2.65
N GLY A 88 12.63 14.51 -2.14
CA GLY A 88 12.72 14.78 -0.72
C GLY A 88 11.34 14.90 -0.07
N ALA A 89 11.18 14.27 1.09
CA ALA A 89 9.91 14.24 1.82
C ALA A 89 8.72 13.67 1.01
N ALA A 90 8.95 12.70 0.10
CA ALA A 90 7.92 12.10 -0.76
C ALA A 90 6.65 11.62 -0.06
N LEU A 91 6.75 11.19 1.20
CA LEU A 91 5.61 10.74 2.02
C LEU A 91 5.15 11.77 3.07
N ARG A 92 5.58 13.03 2.96
CA ARG A 92 5.05 14.14 3.76
C ARG A 92 4.04 14.96 2.99
N ASP A 93 3.17 15.62 3.74
CA ASP A 93 2.32 16.68 3.24
C ASP A 93 3.15 17.91 2.83
N GLY A 94 2.58 18.73 1.93
CA GLY A 94 3.16 20.00 1.49
C GLY A 94 3.07 20.23 -0.01
N TYR A 95 3.12 19.16 -0.80
CA TYR A 95 2.89 19.24 -2.25
C TYR A 95 1.43 19.02 -2.57
N ARG A 96 0.80 20.04 -3.19
CA ARG A 96 -0.65 20.05 -3.46
C ARG A 96 -1.12 18.78 -4.17
N ALA A 97 -0.39 18.30 -5.18
CA ALA A 97 -0.74 17.08 -5.90
C ALA A 97 -0.84 15.86 -4.96
N ASN A 98 0.25 15.53 -4.26
CA ASN A 98 0.29 14.38 -3.35
C ASN A 98 -0.70 14.50 -2.18
N THR A 99 -0.79 15.70 -1.58
CA THR A 99 -1.64 15.97 -0.42
C THR A 99 -3.12 15.94 -0.78
N SER A 100 -3.53 16.67 -1.83
CA SER A 100 -4.95 16.77 -2.18
C SER A 100 -5.52 15.46 -2.69
N VAL A 101 -4.77 14.69 -3.47
CA VAL A 101 -5.24 13.39 -3.99
C VAL A 101 -5.30 12.32 -2.89
N GLY A 102 -4.32 12.31 -1.96
CA GLY A 102 -4.40 11.46 -0.76
C GLY A 102 -5.61 11.81 0.12
N ARG A 103 -5.85 13.11 0.33
CA ARG A 103 -7.03 13.61 1.07
C ARG A 103 -8.33 13.28 0.34
N PHE A 104 -8.36 13.34 -0.99
CA PHE A 104 -9.51 12.98 -1.81
C PHE A 104 -9.96 11.56 -1.52
N LEU A 105 -9.05 10.58 -1.52
CA LEU A 105 -9.38 9.18 -1.26
C LEU A 105 -10.14 9.01 0.06
N ARG A 106 -9.61 9.59 1.14
CA ARG A 106 -10.27 9.52 2.46
C ARG A 106 -11.61 10.25 2.46
N LEU A 107 -11.71 11.44 1.86
CA LEU A 107 -12.98 12.16 1.77
C LEU A 107 -14.02 11.39 0.97
N TYR A 108 -13.62 10.76 -0.13
CA TYR A 108 -14.51 10.00 -0.99
C TYR A 108 -15.06 8.74 -0.31
N GLN A 109 -14.20 8.01 0.41
CA GLN A 109 -14.62 6.90 1.27
C GLN A 109 -15.63 7.35 2.34
N ARG A 110 -15.40 8.50 2.98
CA ARG A 110 -16.32 9.03 4.00
C ARG A 110 -17.65 9.50 3.41
N ASN A 111 -17.60 10.27 2.33
CA ASN A 111 -18.76 10.99 1.80
C ASN A 111 -19.65 10.12 0.92
N VAL A 112 -19.06 9.19 0.15
CA VAL A 112 -19.80 8.39 -0.84
C VAL A 112 -19.90 6.93 -0.38
N ALA A 113 -18.79 6.30 -0.02
CA ALA A 113 -18.80 4.91 0.48
C ALA A 113 -19.39 4.80 1.90
N GLY A 114 -19.51 5.90 2.63
CA GLY A 114 -20.16 5.94 3.95
C GLY A 114 -19.27 5.48 5.11
N ILE A 115 -17.95 5.40 4.91
CA ILE A 115 -16.95 5.04 5.94
C ILE A 115 -16.78 6.19 6.92
N ARG A 116 -17.76 6.40 7.80
CA ARG A 116 -17.78 7.50 8.78
C ARG A 116 -17.56 6.98 10.19
N PRO A 117 -16.89 7.75 11.07
CA PRO A 117 -16.87 7.48 12.51
C PRO A 117 -18.29 7.26 13.06
N ASP A 118 -18.40 6.43 14.09
CA ASP A 118 -19.66 5.97 14.68
C ASP A 118 -20.56 5.14 13.72
N GLY A 119 -20.12 4.95 12.48
CA GLY A 119 -20.80 4.19 11.42
C GLY A 119 -19.94 3.04 10.93
N ALA A 120 -19.67 3.01 9.63
CA ALA A 120 -18.86 1.96 9.01
C ALA A 120 -17.35 2.10 9.29
N ASP A 121 -16.89 3.23 9.83
CA ASP A 121 -15.53 3.36 10.32
C ASP A 121 -15.45 2.92 11.79
N LYS A 122 -14.80 1.78 12.02
CA LYS A 122 -14.66 1.11 13.31
C LYS A 122 -13.23 1.19 13.86
N VAL A 123 -12.36 1.99 13.26
CA VAL A 123 -10.99 2.13 13.72
C VAL A 123 -10.93 2.71 15.15
N THR A 124 -10.11 2.11 16.00
CA THR A 124 -9.81 2.68 17.34
C THR A 124 -8.73 3.76 17.25
N PHE A 125 -7.62 3.45 16.58
CA PHE A 125 -6.50 4.38 16.34
C PHE A 125 -6.15 4.33 14.85
N GLY A 126 -6.51 5.37 14.11
CA GLY A 126 -6.29 5.46 12.67
C GLY A 126 -5.41 6.65 12.28
N HIS A 127 -4.95 6.68 11.04
CA HIS A 127 -4.28 7.85 10.51
C HIS A 127 -5.31 8.82 9.90
N THR A 128 -4.91 10.07 9.70
CA THR A 128 -5.79 11.06 9.05
C THR A 128 -6.09 10.64 7.61
N TRP A 129 -5.04 10.36 6.84
CA TRP A 129 -4.98 9.82 5.47
C TRP A 129 -3.49 9.74 5.05
N ARG A 130 -3.17 9.05 3.95
CA ARG A 130 -1.80 8.96 3.40
C ARG A 130 -1.67 9.83 2.13
N VAL A 131 -0.58 10.59 2.01
CA VAL A 131 -0.24 11.29 0.75
C VAL A 131 0.04 10.28 -0.36
N VAL A 132 -0.10 10.69 -1.62
CA VAL A 132 0.30 9.86 -2.77
C VAL A 132 1.80 9.59 -2.74
N LEU A 133 2.20 8.31 -2.83
CA LEU A 133 3.56 7.89 -3.14
C LEU A 133 3.74 7.91 -4.66
N ALA A 134 4.28 9.00 -5.19
CA ALA A 134 4.71 9.03 -6.58
C ALA A 134 6.13 8.45 -6.70
N GLU A 135 6.31 7.42 -7.52
CA GLU A 135 7.62 6.80 -7.71
C GLU A 135 8.53 7.68 -8.57
N ASN A 136 9.79 7.81 -8.18
CA ASN A 136 10.78 8.52 -8.99
C ASN A 136 11.32 7.59 -10.09
N GLU A 137 10.56 7.44 -11.17
CA GLU A 137 10.89 6.50 -12.25
C GLU A 137 12.20 6.85 -12.97
N SER A 138 12.53 8.14 -13.08
CA SER A 138 13.82 8.56 -13.67
C SER A 138 14.99 8.10 -12.82
N GLU A 139 14.84 8.16 -11.50
CA GLU A 139 15.88 7.70 -10.59
C GLU A 139 15.94 6.17 -10.50
N ALA A 140 14.79 5.48 -10.53
CA ALA A 140 14.75 4.02 -10.65
C ALA A 140 15.47 3.56 -11.93
N GLN A 141 15.21 4.21 -13.06
CA GLN A 141 15.88 3.94 -14.34
C GLN A 141 17.40 4.18 -14.26
N ASN A 142 17.85 5.29 -13.66
CA ASN A 142 19.27 5.58 -13.45
C ASN A 142 19.99 4.51 -12.62
N ILE A 143 19.26 3.88 -11.70
CA ILE A 143 19.75 2.79 -10.84
C ILE A 143 19.77 1.45 -11.59
N GLY A 144 19.02 1.32 -12.69
CA GLY A 144 18.77 0.06 -13.38
C GLY A 144 17.64 -0.77 -12.76
N TRP A 145 16.77 -0.14 -11.97
CA TRP A 145 15.58 -0.77 -11.41
C TRP A 145 14.37 -0.53 -12.30
N LEU A 146 13.52 -1.55 -12.42
CA LEU A 146 12.19 -1.39 -13.02
C LEU A 146 11.30 -0.54 -12.08
N PRO A 147 10.44 0.33 -12.64
CA PRO A 147 9.35 0.94 -11.89
C PRO A 147 8.44 -0.12 -11.26
N PHE A 148 7.77 0.25 -10.17
CA PHE A 148 6.79 -0.57 -9.48
C PHE A 148 5.67 -1.05 -10.42
N SER A 149 5.13 -0.19 -11.28
CA SER A 149 4.12 -0.58 -12.28
C SER A 149 4.63 -1.68 -13.23
N ALA A 150 5.87 -1.58 -13.70
CA ALA A 150 6.48 -2.59 -14.56
C ALA A 150 6.68 -3.93 -13.83
N ASP A 151 7.03 -3.91 -12.54
CA ASP A 151 7.06 -5.12 -11.71
C ASP A 151 5.66 -5.76 -11.54
N GLN A 152 4.58 -4.98 -11.71
CA GLN A 152 3.19 -5.49 -11.70
C GLN A 152 2.70 -5.93 -13.10
N GLY A 153 3.56 -5.87 -14.12
CA GLY A 153 3.25 -6.32 -15.48
C GLY A 153 2.68 -5.25 -16.41
N PHE A 154 2.69 -3.98 -16.02
CA PHE A 154 2.35 -2.86 -16.90
C PHE A 154 3.53 -2.46 -17.79
N GLU A 155 3.25 -1.78 -18.90
CA GLU A 155 4.30 -1.31 -19.79
C GLU A 155 5.00 -0.06 -19.23
N SER A 156 6.29 0.10 -19.56
CA SER A 156 7.05 1.27 -19.15
C SER A 156 6.47 2.54 -19.81
N GLY A 157 6.26 3.58 -19.01
CA GLY A 157 5.67 4.85 -19.47
C GLY A 157 4.15 4.92 -19.40
N GLU A 158 3.47 3.85 -18.97
CA GLU A 158 2.04 3.91 -18.66
C GLU A 158 1.79 4.67 -17.35
N ASN A 159 0.68 5.39 -17.30
CA ASN A 159 0.20 6.00 -16.06
C ASN A 159 -0.61 4.98 -15.29
N VAL A 160 -0.13 4.61 -14.10
CA VAL A 160 -0.76 3.55 -13.30
C VAL A 160 -1.03 4.08 -11.89
N VAL A 161 -2.25 3.83 -11.41
CA VAL A 161 -2.66 4.06 -10.02
C VAL A 161 -2.81 2.71 -9.35
N THR A 162 -2.04 2.48 -8.29
CA THR A 162 -2.22 1.31 -7.42
C THR A 162 -2.73 1.75 -6.06
N LEU A 163 -3.73 1.05 -5.52
CA LEU A 163 -4.16 1.20 -4.13
C LEU A 163 -3.77 -0.05 -3.33
N GLY A 164 -3.02 0.15 -2.25
CA GLY A 164 -2.74 -0.88 -1.25
C GLY A 164 -3.27 -0.45 0.12
N ARG A 165 -3.81 -1.38 0.91
CA ARG A 165 -4.22 -1.12 2.30
C ARG A 165 -3.13 -1.58 3.25
N PHE A 166 -2.72 -0.71 4.16
CA PHE A 166 -1.61 -0.95 5.07
C PHE A 166 -2.00 -0.60 6.51
N THR A 167 -1.95 -1.58 7.40
CA THR A 167 -2.19 -1.46 8.85
C THR A 167 -1.02 -0.87 9.61
N SER A 168 0.18 -0.99 9.05
CA SER A 168 1.41 -0.45 9.61
C SER A 168 2.03 0.62 8.71
N GLY A 169 2.99 1.35 9.27
CA GLY A 169 3.78 2.34 8.57
C GLY A 169 4.92 2.79 9.45
N GLY A 170 6.08 3.05 8.85
CA GLY A 170 7.25 3.48 9.61
C GLY A 170 8.48 3.65 8.72
N GLY A 171 9.47 4.36 9.26
CA GLY A 171 10.79 4.45 8.64
C GLY A 171 11.71 3.41 9.25
N ILE A 172 12.39 2.64 8.40
CA ILE A 172 13.58 1.89 8.80
C ILE A 172 14.75 2.90 8.78
N GLY A 173 15.02 3.50 9.93
CA GLY A 173 16.05 4.54 10.09
C GLY A 173 17.46 3.97 10.18
N SER A 174 18.46 4.81 9.92
CA SER A 174 19.89 4.51 10.11
C SER A 174 20.34 3.16 9.54
N ILE A 175 19.93 2.87 8.30
CA ILE A 175 20.34 1.67 7.56
C ILE A 175 21.88 1.61 7.56
N PHE A 176 22.41 0.51 8.06
CA PHE A 176 23.84 0.29 8.25
C PHE A 176 24.26 -1.02 7.58
N GLY A 177 25.45 -1.02 6.98
CA GLY A 177 26.07 -2.18 6.36
C GLY A 177 27.26 -1.77 5.50
N ASN A 178 28.28 -2.60 5.45
CA ASN A 178 29.49 -2.39 4.64
C ASN A 178 29.40 -3.08 3.26
N ASP A 179 28.42 -3.96 3.08
CA ASP A 179 28.12 -4.65 1.83
C ASP A 179 26.60 -4.82 1.64
N PRO A 180 26.14 -5.22 0.43
CA PRO A 180 24.72 -5.39 0.15
C PRO A 180 24.00 -6.45 0.98
N GLU A 181 24.70 -7.50 1.42
CA GLU A 181 24.11 -8.57 2.21
C GLU A 181 23.78 -8.07 3.63
N GLU A 182 24.71 -7.34 4.27
CA GLU A 182 24.46 -6.68 5.56
C GLU A 182 23.26 -5.72 5.46
N ILE A 183 23.18 -4.92 4.39
CA ILE A 183 22.04 -4.01 4.15
C ILE A 183 20.73 -4.81 3.98
N ALA A 184 20.74 -5.89 3.20
CA ALA A 184 19.56 -6.72 3.00
C ALA A 184 19.08 -7.37 4.30
N ARG A 185 20.00 -7.85 5.14
CA ARG A 185 19.68 -8.39 6.48
C ARG A 185 19.10 -7.30 7.40
N TYR A 186 19.64 -6.08 7.36
CA TYR A 186 19.10 -4.94 8.12
C TYR A 186 17.67 -4.62 7.68
N LEU A 187 17.43 -4.53 6.38
CA LEU A 187 16.10 -4.29 5.82
C LEU A 187 15.12 -5.42 6.15
N ALA A 188 15.57 -6.67 6.13
CA ALA A 188 14.76 -7.84 6.49
C ALA A 188 14.33 -7.81 7.96
N ASP A 189 15.23 -7.49 8.88
CA ASP A 189 14.92 -7.34 10.30
C ASP A 189 13.94 -6.16 10.54
N GLY A 190 14.14 -5.03 9.85
CA GLY A 190 13.20 -3.91 9.87
C GLY A 190 11.81 -4.30 9.34
N LEU A 191 11.75 -5.06 8.24
CA LEU A 191 10.51 -5.60 7.67
C LEU A 191 9.77 -6.45 8.71
N VAL A 192 10.45 -7.45 9.29
CA VAL A 192 9.87 -8.34 10.31
C VAL A 192 9.34 -7.53 11.50
N ARG A 193 10.07 -6.50 11.96
CA ARG A 193 9.60 -5.64 13.07
C ARG A 193 8.30 -4.92 12.73
N HIS A 194 8.20 -4.34 11.53
CA HIS A 194 7.03 -3.56 11.13
C HIS A 194 5.80 -4.40 10.81
N THR A 195 6.00 -5.64 10.36
CA THR A 195 4.91 -6.49 9.85
C THR A 195 4.62 -7.71 10.72
N SER A 196 5.35 -7.91 11.82
CA SER A 196 5.22 -9.12 12.64
C SER A 196 3.78 -9.43 13.09
N TRP A 197 2.99 -8.42 13.43
CA TRP A 197 1.57 -8.62 13.77
C TRP A 197 0.71 -8.95 12.53
N GLU A 198 1.08 -8.42 11.37
CA GLU A 198 0.40 -8.63 10.07
C GLU A 198 0.55 -10.06 9.54
N LEU A 199 1.41 -10.90 10.16
CA LEU A 199 1.48 -12.35 9.88
C LEU A 199 0.14 -13.07 10.10
N VAL A 200 -0.79 -12.46 10.83
CA VAL A 200 -2.20 -12.88 10.85
C VAL A 200 -2.80 -13.04 9.46
N PHE A 201 -2.42 -12.19 8.50
CA PHE A 201 -2.92 -12.24 7.14
C PHE A 201 -2.23 -13.33 6.30
N THR A 202 -1.33 -14.11 6.91
CA THR A 202 -0.72 -15.28 6.27
C THR A 202 -1.44 -16.57 6.67
N VAL A 203 -1.78 -16.73 7.95
CA VAL A 203 -2.33 -18.00 8.50
C VAL A 203 -3.69 -17.87 9.21
N GLY A 204 -4.25 -16.66 9.27
CA GLY A 204 -5.50 -16.36 9.95
C GLY A 204 -6.60 -15.86 9.01
N PHE A 205 -7.02 -14.61 9.17
CA PHE A 205 -8.25 -14.07 8.57
C PHE A 205 -8.28 -14.01 7.04
N ALA A 206 -7.13 -13.89 6.38
CA ALA A 206 -7.07 -13.72 4.93
C ALA A 206 -5.81 -14.38 4.34
N PRO A 207 -5.70 -15.71 4.37
CA PRO A 207 -4.49 -16.43 3.97
C PRO A 207 -4.02 -16.05 2.57
N GLY A 208 -2.71 -15.87 2.40
CA GLY A 208 -2.10 -15.51 1.10
C GLY A 208 -2.29 -14.04 0.68
N THR A 209 -2.79 -13.18 1.57
CA THR A 209 -2.95 -11.74 1.26
C THR A 209 -1.77 -10.88 1.71
N TYR A 210 -0.88 -11.40 2.55
CA TYR A 210 0.30 -10.69 3.05
C TYR A 210 1.26 -10.30 1.91
N ARG A 211 1.35 -8.99 1.64
CA ARG A 211 2.18 -8.38 0.60
C ARG A 211 2.84 -7.11 1.16
N PRO A 212 3.94 -7.22 1.91
CA PRO A 212 4.54 -6.05 2.53
C PRO A 212 5.18 -5.14 1.47
N LEU A 213 5.07 -3.82 1.67
CA LEU A 213 5.65 -2.81 0.80
C LEU A 213 6.90 -2.20 1.46
N LEU A 214 8.04 -2.31 0.80
CA LEU A 214 9.27 -1.62 1.19
C LEU A 214 9.58 -0.50 0.19
N VAL A 215 9.58 0.74 0.68
CA VAL A 215 9.97 1.92 -0.10
C VAL A 215 11.45 2.20 0.15
N VAL A 216 12.28 2.04 -0.87
CA VAL A 216 13.74 2.16 -0.76
C VAL A 216 14.20 3.51 -1.31
N SER A 217 15.04 4.22 -0.55
CA SER A 217 15.59 5.49 -1.02
C SER A 217 16.59 5.28 -2.17
N PRO A 218 16.75 6.25 -3.08
CA PRO A 218 17.73 6.15 -4.15
C PRO A 218 19.16 5.89 -3.66
N LEU A 219 19.53 6.44 -2.51
CA LEU A 219 20.85 6.23 -1.92
C LEU A 219 21.08 4.75 -1.59
N VAL A 220 20.12 4.12 -0.89
CA VAL A 220 20.21 2.72 -0.50
C VAL A 220 20.19 1.82 -1.74
N ALA A 221 19.27 2.06 -2.68
CA ALA A 221 19.17 1.29 -3.90
C ALA A 221 20.45 1.38 -4.77
N LYS A 222 21.08 2.58 -4.87
CA LYS A 222 22.38 2.75 -5.53
C LYS A 222 23.49 1.97 -4.83
N THR A 223 23.53 2.00 -3.50
CA THR A 223 24.54 1.26 -2.74
C THR A 223 24.42 -0.25 -2.96
N LEU A 224 23.19 -0.78 -2.95
CA LEU A 224 22.93 -2.19 -3.26
C LEU A 224 23.39 -2.56 -4.68
N MET A 225 22.98 -1.77 -5.69
CA MET A 225 23.38 -2.00 -7.07
C MET A 225 24.90 -1.91 -7.27
N ARG A 226 25.59 -0.96 -6.62
CA ARG A 226 27.05 -0.82 -6.69
C ARG A 226 27.79 -2.03 -6.11
N GLY A 227 27.22 -2.66 -5.08
CA GLY A 227 27.75 -3.92 -4.54
C GLY A 227 27.26 -5.16 -5.29
N GLY A 228 26.56 -5.00 -6.42
CA GLY A 228 26.15 -6.11 -7.29
C GLY A 228 24.81 -6.76 -6.93
N MET A 229 24.02 -6.19 -6.02
CA MET A 229 22.70 -6.71 -5.67
C MET A 229 21.59 -6.02 -6.46
N SER A 230 20.93 -6.75 -7.35
CA SER A 230 19.78 -6.26 -8.11
C SER A 230 18.51 -6.14 -7.25
N LYS A 231 17.47 -5.47 -7.77
CA LYS A 231 16.14 -5.44 -7.14
C LYS A 231 15.57 -6.85 -6.93
N LYS A 232 15.83 -7.76 -7.88
CA LYS A 232 15.41 -9.16 -7.80
C LYS A 232 16.15 -9.89 -6.68
N ASP A 233 17.48 -9.77 -6.65
CA ASP A 233 18.31 -10.38 -5.60
C ASP A 233 17.90 -9.85 -4.22
N LEU A 234 17.60 -8.56 -4.09
CA LEU A 234 17.08 -8.00 -2.84
C LEU A 234 15.77 -8.67 -2.40
N ARG A 235 14.83 -8.90 -3.33
CA ARG A 235 13.56 -9.58 -3.00
C ARG A 235 13.78 -11.01 -2.52
N GLU A 236 14.65 -11.74 -3.20
CA GLU A 236 15.01 -13.13 -2.83
C GLU A 236 15.70 -13.15 -1.45
N ASN A 237 16.68 -12.28 -1.24
CA ASN A 237 17.33 -12.14 0.07
C ASN A 237 16.37 -11.70 1.18
N LEU A 238 15.43 -10.79 0.92
CA LEU A 238 14.42 -10.40 1.90
C LEU A 238 13.51 -11.59 2.24
N PHE A 239 13.11 -12.40 1.25
CA PHE A 239 12.33 -13.61 1.50
C PHE A 239 13.10 -14.61 2.37
N ASP A 240 14.40 -14.77 2.13
CA ASP A 240 15.24 -15.69 2.89
C ASP A 240 15.56 -15.19 4.30
N TYR A 241 15.86 -13.90 4.45
CA TYR A 241 16.33 -13.30 5.70
C TYR A 241 15.21 -12.80 6.62
N ALA A 242 14.03 -12.46 6.11
CA ALA A 242 12.91 -11.95 6.90
C ALA A 242 12.22 -13.07 7.67
N ARG A 243 12.93 -13.64 8.64
CA ARG A 243 12.50 -14.77 9.47
C ARG A 243 12.21 -14.30 10.89
N MET A 244 11.34 -15.04 11.56
CA MET A 244 11.17 -14.94 13.02
C MET A 244 11.34 -16.31 13.66
N PRO A 245 11.76 -16.38 14.93
CA PRO A 245 11.81 -17.63 15.66
C PRO A 245 10.43 -18.32 15.68
N ALA A 246 10.42 -19.64 15.47
CA ALA A 246 9.19 -20.46 15.49
C ALA A 246 8.37 -20.26 16.78
N SER A 247 9.04 -20.17 17.93
CA SER A 247 8.40 -19.88 19.22
C SER A 247 7.69 -18.52 19.27
N LYS A 248 8.25 -17.50 18.60
CA LYS A 248 7.61 -16.19 18.48
C LYS A 248 6.39 -16.28 17.57
N PHE A 249 6.49 -17.00 16.45
CA PHE A 249 5.35 -17.24 15.56
C PHE A 249 4.19 -17.95 16.30
N GLU A 250 4.46 -19.06 16.99
CA GLU A 250 3.47 -19.78 17.82
C GLU A 250 2.80 -18.86 18.84
N THR A 251 3.61 -18.04 19.51
CA THR A 251 3.12 -17.08 20.50
C THR A 251 2.17 -16.07 19.85
N TYR A 252 2.51 -15.58 18.65
CA TYR A 252 1.69 -14.62 17.93
C TYR A 252 0.36 -15.25 17.53
N VAL A 253 0.36 -16.36 16.79
CA VAL A 253 -0.85 -16.95 16.19
C VAL A 253 -1.73 -17.70 17.20
N GLY A 254 -1.13 -18.20 18.28
CA GLY A 254 -1.81 -18.90 19.36
C GLY A 254 -2.07 -17.99 20.56
N LEU A 255 -1.04 -17.74 21.37
CA LEU A 255 -1.21 -17.13 22.71
C LEU A 255 -1.79 -15.71 22.67
N TRP A 256 -1.25 -14.85 21.80
CA TRP A 256 -1.58 -13.42 21.82
C TRP A 256 -2.83 -13.06 21.02
N THR A 257 -3.11 -13.81 19.97
CA THR A 257 -4.18 -13.46 19.03
C THR A 257 -5.26 -14.51 18.89
N ASN A 258 -5.01 -15.74 19.34
CA ASN A 258 -5.94 -16.86 19.30
C ASN A 258 -6.51 -17.14 17.89
N PHE A 259 -5.71 -16.92 16.84
CA PHE A 259 -6.12 -17.21 15.45
C PHE A 259 -6.21 -18.70 15.15
N LEU A 260 -5.47 -19.52 15.89
CA LEU A 260 -5.61 -20.98 15.87
C LEU A 260 -6.26 -21.45 17.18
N PRO A 261 -7.59 -21.70 17.18
CA PRO A 261 -8.30 -22.22 18.35
C PRO A 261 -7.63 -23.48 18.90
N GLY A 262 -7.58 -23.61 20.22
CA GLY A 262 -6.87 -24.72 20.88
C GLY A 262 -5.36 -24.52 21.00
N ARG A 263 -4.80 -23.46 20.37
CA ARG A 263 -3.39 -23.05 20.47
C ARG A 263 -2.42 -24.22 20.17
N PRO A 264 -2.59 -24.92 19.04
CA PRO A 264 -1.66 -25.98 18.66
C PRO A 264 -0.25 -25.40 18.51
N THR A 265 0.73 -26.17 18.97
CA THR A 265 2.14 -25.91 18.65
C THR A 265 2.36 -26.11 17.15
N LEU A 266 3.38 -25.46 16.57
CA LEU A 266 3.80 -25.70 15.18
C LEU A 266 4.11 -27.18 14.95
N ARG A 267 4.67 -27.87 15.95
CA ARG A 267 4.92 -29.31 15.87
C ARG A 267 3.62 -30.09 15.65
N GLN A 268 2.56 -29.78 16.40
CA GLN A 268 1.25 -30.42 16.20
C GLN A 268 0.69 -30.11 14.82
N LEU A 269 0.82 -28.87 14.33
CA LEU A 269 0.37 -28.53 12.98
C LEU A 269 1.12 -29.32 11.88
N VAL A 270 2.41 -29.57 12.08
CA VAL A 270 3.23 -30.41 11.19
C VAL A 270 2.81 -31.87 11.28
N ASP A 271 2.66 -32.40 12.49
CA ASP A 271 2.25 -33.80 12.72
C ASP A 271 0.85 -34.07 12.12
N ASP A 272 -0.04 -33.07 12.15
CA ASP A 272 -1.39 -33.11 11.58
C ASP A 272 -1.42 -32.79 10.07
N GLY A 273 -0.26 -32.50 9.44
CA GLY A 273 -0.15 -32.25 8.01
C GLY A 273 -0.70 -30.89 7.53
N THR A 274 -0.92 -29.95 8.45
CA THR A 274 -1.49 -28.62 8.16
C THR A 274 -0.42 -27.51 8.06
N ALA A 275 0.83 -27.81 8.43
CA ALA A 275 1.99 -26.95 8.25
C ALA A 275 3.19 -27.72 7.67
N ALA A 276 4.09 -27.00 7.00
CA ALA A 276 5.34 -27.58 6.49
C ALA A 276 6.33 -27.83 7.64
N ALA A 277 7.10 -28.93 7.54
CA ALA A 277 8.12 -29.28 8.52
C ALA A 277 9.40 -28.41 8.45
N HIS A 278 9.49 -27.51 7.47
CA HIS A 278 10.67 -26.70 7.14
C HIS A 278 10.30 -25.24 6.87
#